data_AF-A0A2E2UQ13-F1
#
_entry.id   AF-A0A2E2UQ13-F1
#
_cell.length_a   1.000
_cell.length_b   1.000
_cell.length_c   1.000
_cell.angle_alpha   90.00
_cell.angle_beta   90.00
_cell.angle_gamma   90.00
#
_symmetry.space_group_name_H-M   'P 1'
#
loop_
_entity.id
_entity.type
_entity.pdbx_description
1 polymer ?
#
loop_
_entity_poly.entity_id
_entity_poly.type
_entity_poly.pdbx_seq_one_letter_code
_entity_poly.pdbx_strand_id
1 'polypeptide(L)' 'MEDSGLSESHLTNLAGSLLWRIGRLSDDGPVTVRVGLASDANMFSELPRMRNSSEAEILEAIEAKDFRVEWVGQIPS' A
#
# COMPACT_ATOMS: atom_id res chain seq x y z
N MET A 1 -12.48 -17.27 -15.66
CA MET A 1 -11.32 -16.62 -15.03
C MET A 1 -10.13 -17.23 -15.72
N GLU A 2 -9.45 -16.50 -16.61
CA GLU A 2 -8.30 -17.04 -17.34
C GLU A 2 -7.25 -17.51 -16.33
N ASP A 3 -6.67 -18.69 -16.58
CA ASP A 3 -5.52 -19.18 -15.83
C ASP A 3 -4.37 -18.21 -16.11
N SER A 4 -4.02 -17.40 -15.11
CA SER A 4 -3.04 -16.33 -15.24
C SER A 4 -1.62 -16.87 -15.46
N GLY A 5 -1.41 -18.19 -15.40
CA GLY A 5 -0.09 -18.82 -15.42
C GLY A 5 0.77 -18.47 -14.20
N LEU A 6 0.18 -17.77 -13.21
CA LEU A 6 0.83 -17.39 -11.98
C LEU A 6 0.59 -18.46 -10.93
N SER A 7 1.66 -19.11 -10.49
CA SER A 7 1.60 -19.98 -9.32
C SER A 7 1.42 -19.15 -8.05
N GLU A 8 0.94 -19.81 -7.00
CA GLU A 8 0.92 -19.25 -5.64
C GLU A 8 2.31 -18.79 -5.17
N SER A 9 3.37 -19.48 -5.61
CA SER A 9 4.75 -19.08 -5.34
C SER A 9 5.13 -17.76 -6.02
N HIS A 10 4.64 -17.48 -7.24
CA HIS A 10 4.86 -16.19 -7.90
C HIS A 10 4.21 -15.06 -7.11
N LEU A 11 2.97 -15.25 -6.65
CA LEU A 11 2.26 -14.25 -5.84
C LEU A 11 2.92 -14.04 -4.47
N THR A 12 3.38 -15.11 -3.83
CA THR A 12 4.08 -15.03 -2.53
C THR A 12 5.41 -14.29 -2.66
N ASN A 13 6.18 -14.58 -3.71
CA ASN A 13 7.43 -13.88 -3.99
C ASN A 13 7.21 -12.40 -4.29
N LEU A 14 6.17 -12.08 -5.06
CA LEU A 14 5.77 -10.69 -5.31
C LEU A 14 5.41 -9.99 -4.00
N ALA A 15 4.53 -10.59 -3.18
CA ALA A 15 4.12 -10.02 -1.91
C ALA A 15 5.31 -9.73 -0.97
N GLY A 16 6.30 -10.62 -0.93
CA GLY A 16 7.55 -10.43 -0.17
C GLY A 16 8.49 -9.36 -0.75
N SER A 17 8.30 -8.97 -2.01
CA SER A 17 9.10 -7.95 -2.70
C SER A 17 8.45 -6.56 -2.69
N LEU A 18 7.27 -6.43 -2.08
CA LEU A 18 6.54 -5.17 -1.95
C LEU A 18 6.92 -4.45 -0.66
N LEU A 19 7.09 -3.13 -0.77
CA LEU A 19 7.20 -2.23 0.36
C LEU A 19 5.84 -1.62 0.66
N TRP A 20 5.46 -1.62 1.93
CA TRP A 20 4.18 -1.10 2.41
C TRP A 20 4.40 0.04 3.41
N ARG A 21 3.57 1.09 3.31
CA ARG A 21 3.46 2.16 4.29
C ARG A 21 1.99 2.48 4.52
N ILE A 22 1.57 2.55 5.77
CA ILE A 22 0.17 2.77 6.15
C ILE A 22 0.11 3.94 7.14
N GLY A 23 -0.79 4.88 6.92
CA GLY A 23 -1.00 6.01 7.82
C GLY A 23 -2.01 7.01 7.27
N ARG A 24 -2.16 8.16 7.92
CA ARG A 24 -3.00 9.27 7.44
C ARG A 24 -2.15 10.47 7.01
N LEU A 25 -2.53 11.14 5.93
CA LEU A 25 -1.90 12.41 5.50
C LEU A 25 -2.45 13.63 6.24
N SER A 26 -3.67 13.53 6.76
CA SER A 26 -4.35 14.53 7.58
C SER A 26 -5.23 13.81 8.57
N ASP A 27 -5.48 14.39 9.75
CA ASP A 27 -6.27 13.73 10.79
C ASP A 27 -7.71 13.42 10.32
N ASP A 28 -8.30 14.29 9.51
CA ASP A 28 -9.65 14.09 8.93
C ASP A 28 -9.65 13.38 7.57
N GLY A 29 -8.48 12.91 7.08
CA GLY A 29 -8.36 12.29 5.75
C GLY A 29 -8.23 10.76 5.83
N PRO A 30 -8.53 10.01 4.75
CA PRO A 30 -8.59 8.55 4.77
C PRO A 30 -7.28 7.89 5.19
N VAL A 31 -7.38 6.66 5.72
CA VAL A 31 -6.18 5.81 5.86
C VAL A 31 -5.61 5.54 4.48
N THR A 32 -4.37 5.94 4.28
CA THR A 32 -3.64 5.79 3.03
C THR A 32 -2.68 4.60 3.15
N VAL A 33 -2.80 3.67 2.21
CA VAL A 33 -1.87 2.55 2.04
C VAL A 33 -1.04 2.82 0.80
N ARG A 34 0.26 3.06 0.97
CA ARG A 34 1.22 3.13 -0.12
C ARG A 34 1.90 1.79 -0.31
N VAL A 35 1.87 1.30 -1.54
CA VAL A 35 2.48 0.03 -1.95
C VAL A 35 3.32 0.24 -3.20
N GLY A 36 4.48 -0.41 -3.27
CA GLY A 36 5.40 -0.30 -4.40
C GLY A 36 6.47 -1.38 -4.33
N LEU A 37 7.29 -1.50 -5.35
CA LEU A 37 8.41 -2.45 -5.34
C LEU A 37 9.50 -1.97 -4.37
N ALA A 38 10.22 -2.92 -3.76
CA ALA A 38 11.38 -2.58 -2.93
C ALA A 38 12.45 -1.77 -3.68
N SER A 39 12.54 -1.92 -5.01
CA SER A 39 13.41 -1.11 -5.88
C SER A 39 13.06 0.39 -5.89
N ASP A 40 11.81 0.74 -5.58
CA ASP A 40 11.30 2.12 -5.61
C ASP A 40 11.34 2.77 -4.21
N ALA A 41 12.05 2.19 -3.24
CA ALA A 41 12.09 2.67 -1.86
C ALA A 41 12.44 4.16 -1.73
N ASN A 42 13.29 4.70 -2.62
CA ASN A 42 13.64 6.13 -2.63
C ASN A 42 12.43 7.02 -2.92
N MET A 43 11.52 6.61 -3.80
CA MET A 43 10.34 7.40 -4.19
C MET A 43 9.36 7.58 -3.02
N PHE A 44 9.28 6.62 -2.09
CA PHE A 44 8.48 6.78 -0.88
C PHE A 44 8.93 7.96 -0.02
N SER A 45 10.23 8.27 -0.03
CA SER A 45 10.80 9.36 0.77
C SER A 45 10.49 10.75 0.21
N GLU A 46 10.16 10.84 -1.07
CA GLU A 46 9.79 12.07 -1.76
C GLU A 46 8.33 12.45 -1.52
N LEU A 47 7.51 11.50 -1.08
CA LEU A 47 6.08 11.71 -0.84
C LEU A 47 5.81 12.38 0.53
N PRO A 48 4.68 13.09 0.68
CA PRO A 48 4.28 13.67 1.96
C PRO A 48 4.24 12.61 3.07
N ARG A 49 4.79 12.94 4.25
CA ARG A 49 4.83 12.03 5.39
C ARG A 49 3.43 11.74 5.90
N MET A 50 3.17 10.47 6.20
CA MET A 50 1.96 10.05 6.89
C MET A 50 2.22 10.01 8.39
N ARG A 51 1.22 10.42 9.18
CA ARG A 51 1.15 10.06 10.59
C ARG A 51 0.83 8.57 10.69
N ASN A 52 1.48 7.88 11.62
CA ASN A 52 1.13 6.49 11.91
C ASN A 52 -0.33 6.39 12.36
N SER A 53 -1.06 5.44 11.78
CA SER A 53 -2.37 5.05 12.27
C SER A 53 -2.23 3.89 13.25
N SER A 54 -2.97 3.94 14.35
CA SER A 54 -3.19 2.81 15.24
C SER A 54 -4.00 1.71 14.54
N GLU A 55 -3.94 0.49 15.08
CA GLU A 55 -4.75 -0.62 14.59
C GLU A 55 -6.25 -0.32 14.63
N ALA A 56 -6.72 0.34 15.69
CA ALA A 56 -8.12 0.75 15.81
C ALA A 56 -8.55 1.72 14.70
N GLU A 57 -7.73 2.75 14.42
CA GLU A 57 -7.98 3.70 13.33
C GLU A 57 -7.98 3.02 11.95
N ILE A 58 -7.18 1.96 11.77
CA ILE A 58 -7.14 1.17 10.53
C ILE A 58 -8.40 0.32 10.39
N LEU A 59 -8.82 -0.37 11.44
CA LEU A 59 -10.04 -1.20 11.43
C LEU A 59 -11.29 -0.36 11.19
N GLU A 60 -11.40 0.79 11.86
CA GLU A 60 -12.49 1.74 11.65
C GLU A 60 -12.53 2.23 10.19
N ALA A 61 -11.37 2.58 9.61
CA ALA A 61 -11.28 2.98 8.22
C ALA A 61 -11.70 1.87 7.24
N ILE A 62 -11.37 0.61 7.54
CA ILE A 62 -11.80 -0.54 6.73
C ILE A 62 -13.32 -0.70 6.79
N GLU A 63 -13.91 -0.65 7.98
CA GLU A 63 -15.36 -0.76 8.17
C GLU A 63 -16.11 0.38 7.49
N ALA A 64 -15.62 1.61 7.64
CA ALA A 64 -16.18 2.80 7.01
C ALA A 64 -15.89 2.91 5.50
N LYS A 65 -15.01 2.06 4.96
CA LYS A 65 -14.44 2.19 3.60
C LYS A 65 -13.74 3.54 3.37
N ASP A 66 -13.22 4.14 4.43
CA ASP A 66 -12.46 5.40 4.44
C ASP A 66 -10.96 5.14 4.32
N PHE A 67 -10.58 4.44 3.26
CA PHE A 67 -9.18 4.17 2.96
C PHE A 67 -8.92 4.32 1.46
N ARG A 68 -7.65 4.55 1.12
CA ARG A 68 -7.19 4.56 -0.27
C ARG A 68 -5.87 3.82 -0.42
N VAL A 69 -5.68 3.22 -1.58
CA VAL A 69 -4.44 2.54 -1.95
C VAL A 69 -3.76 3.33 -3.04
N GLU A 70 -2.48 3.64 -2.84
CA GLU A 70 -1.62 4.37 -3.76
C GLU A 70 -0.48 3.45 -4.21
N TRP A 71 -0.31 3.28 -5.53
CA TRP A 71 0.92 2.69 -6.06
C TRP A 71 2.05 3.73 -6.06
N VAL A 72 3.21 3.35 -5.56
CA VAL A 72 4.42 4.17 -5.54
C VAL A 72 5.46 3.52 -6.45
N GLY A 73 5.96 4.30 -7.39
CA GLY A 73 6.85 3.80 -8.43
C GLY A 73 6.22 3.93 -9.81
N GLN A 74 6.96 3.47 -10.81
CA GLN A 74 6.38 3.33 -12.15
C GLN A 74 5.37 2.19 -12.11
N ILE A 75 4.17 2.42 -12.66
CA ILE A 75 3.25 1.31 -12.93
C ILE A 75 3.92 0.46 -14.01
N PRO A 76 4.17 -0.85 -13.77
CA PRO A 76 4.68 -1.73 -14.81
C PRO A 76 3.75 -1.68 -16.03
N SER A 77 4.31 -1.31 -17.18
CA SER A 77 3.61 -1.24 -18.47
C SER A 77 3.41 -2.61 -19.09
#